data_AF-R0KAW9-F1
#
_entry.id   AF-R0KAW9-F1
#
_cell.length_a   1.000
_cell.length_b   1.000
_cell.length_c   1.000
_cell.angle_alpha   90.00
_cell.angle_beta   90.00
_cell.angle_gamma   90.00
#
_symmetry.space_group_name_H-M   'P 1'
#
loop_
_entity.id
_entity.type
_entity.pdbx_description
1 polymer ?
#
loop_
_entity_poly.entity_id
_entity_poly.type
_entity_poly.pdbx_seq_one_letter_code
_entity_poly.pdbx_strand_id
1 'polypeptide(L)'
;MNANLGIGVFVESGCPPVLRSEPDLLGQKAFLTHKVHGSGLQKWIPLPLSRRHWNQVRPHASACLKEIYELAGLKSPVSSYIDVLYYLMNTVVGQFSAAAEKEFKRRDAQSTLSHASEKAATAYFGLFHLLLCLATENVAIIASANKTIARFIAGPRSKANFPDLGHVFTAALISDAGLTEELTLLVIKEAILRNVVWMLDTKGACMPELAYLEPSTDSPYRLTMTFKASLTSYRLTMFLKLFSSAARPPEKSLIQLRDSLFDSHGAPPPATLAAITAGIRTIRDINSFPGFLKTMSITNMPPKSVFTKFLRRTITDSVVAGYSRMPLTQSQLYLIRRRKERYVQRADDVSFTSDLQPWFEYARVRGWPSFFPE
;
A
#
# COMPACT_ATOMS: atom_id res chain seq x y z
N MET A 1 -1.88 41.47 0.16
CA MET A 1 -1.39 40.57 1.23
C MET A 1 -1.26 39.18 0.63
N ASN A 2 -0.09 38.56 0.64
CA ASN A 2 0.04 37.15 0.23
C ASN A 2 -0.24 36.28 1.46
N ALA A 3 -1.27 35.44 1.39
CA ALA A 3 -1.56 34.47 2.43
C ALA A 3 -0.64 33.26 2.28
N ASN A 4 -0.10 32.77 3.40
CA ASN A 4 0.61 31.49 3.46
C ASN A 4 -0.44 30.37 3.50
N LEU A 5 -0.50 29.55 2.45
CA LEU A 5 -1.49 28.48 2.28
C LEU A 5 -0.84 27.10 2.47
N GLY A 6 -1.62 26.17 3.00
CA GLY A 6 -1.16 24.83 3.34
C GLY A 6 -2.30 23.95 3.77
N ILE A 7 -1.99 22.88 4.50
CA ILE A 7 -2.96 21.91 4.99
C ILE A 7 -2.79 21.68 6.48
N GLY A 8 -3.89 21.36 7.16
CA GLY A 8 -3.88 20.89 8.54
C GLY A 8 -3.53 19.40 8.60
N VAL A 9 -2.80 19.03 9.65
CA VAL A 9 -2.38 17.65 9.93
C VAL A 9 -2.77 17.26 11.34
N PHE A 10 -3.48 16.14 11.44
CA PHE A 10 -3.73 15.39 12.65
C PHE A 10 -2.57 14.40 12.87
N VAL A 11 -2.05 14.37 14.09
CA VAL A 11 -0.95 13.52 14.52
C VAL A 11 -1.36 12.78 15.79
N GLU A 12 -1.46 11.46 15.68
CA GLU A 12 -1.61 10.59 16.83
C GLU A 12 -0.35 9.75 16.99
N SER A 13 0.37 10.01 18.08
CA SER A 13 1.57 9.27 18.45
C SER A 13 1.21 7.83 18.79
N GLY A 14 1.96 6.86 18.28
CA GLY A 14 1.71 5.45 18.50
C GLY A 14 2.69 4.56 17.74
N CYS A 15 2.51 3.25 17.82
CA CYS A 15 3.29 2.28 17.04
C CYS A 15 2.34 1.32 16.31
N PRO A 16 1.97 1.61 15.04
CA PRO A 16 2.43 2.72 14.21
C PRO A 16 1.72 4.06 14.53
N PRO A 17 2.35 5.21 14.25
CA PRO A 17 1.69 6.51 14.38
C PRO A 17 0.67 6.72 13.26
N VAL A 18 -0.31 7.59 13.52
CA VAL A 18 -1.36 7.92 12.56
C VAL A 18 -1.24 9.38 12.17
N LEU A 19 -0.92 9.63 10.90
CA LEU A 19 -0.87 10.95 10.31
C LEU A 19 -2.03 11.11 9.32
N ARG A 20 -2.86 12.13 9.49
CA ARG A 20 -3.97 12.41 8.56
C ARG A 20 -3.96 13.88 8.19
N SER A 21 -4.25 14.18 6.93
CA SER A 21 -4.40 15.56 6.47
C SER A 21 -5.81 15.79 5.93
N GLU A 22 -6.33 16.98 6.16
CA GLU A 22 -7.45 17.50 5.37
C GLU A 22 -6.88 18.18 4.12
N PRO A 23 -7.40 17.87 2.92
CA PRO A 23 -6.83 18.39 1.69
C PRO A 23 -7.35 19.78 1.33
N ASP A 24 -8.21 20.35 2.16
CA ASP A 24 -8.73 21.70 1.99
C ASP A 24 -7.62 22.70 2.35
N LEU A 25 -7.35 23.66 1.47
CA LEU A 25 -6.31 24.66 1.68
C LEU A 25 -6.70 25.61 2.80
N LEU A 26 -5.81 25.72 3.80
CA LEU A 26 -5.98 26.56 4.98
C LEU A 26 -4.84 27.57 5.07
N GLY A 27 -5.22 28.83 5.33
CA GLY A 27 -4.26 29.89 5.62
C GLY A 27 -3.57 29.67 6.97
N GLN A 28 -2.26 29.90 7.05
CA GLN A 28 -1.48 29.73 8.29
C GLN A 28 -2.06 30.54 9.46
N LYS A 29 -2.47 31.79 9.23
CA LYS A 29 -3.12 32.63 10.26
C LYS A 29 -4.49 32.09 10.67
N ALA A 30 -5.27 31.59 9.70
CA ALA A 30 -6.56 30.98 9.97
C ALA A 30 -6.39 29.75 10.87
N PHE A 31 -5.36 28.93 10.61
CA PHE A 31 -5.03 27.76 11.40
C PHE A 31 -4.52 28.11 12.81
N LEU A 32 -3.43 28.89 12.90
CA LEU A 32 -2.73 29.14 14.17
C LEU A 32 -3.44 30.15 15.07
N THR A 33 -3.98 31.21 14.49
CA THR A 33 -4.55 32.34 15.25
C THR A 33 -6.05 32.18 15.45
N HIS A 34 -6.77 31.82 14.38
CA HIS A 34 -8.23 31.80 14.40
C HIS A 34 -8.83 30.41 14.65
N LYS A 35 -7.99 29.35 14.73
CA LYS A 35 -8.40 27.96 14.93
C LYS A 35 -9.51 27.52 13.96
N VAL A 36 -9.47 28.04 12.73
CA VAL A 36 -10.39 27.70 11.64
C VAL A 36 -9.87 26.44 10.98
N HIS A 37 -10.07 25.31 11.65
CA HIS A 37 -9.71 23.98 11.19
C HIS A 37 -10.65 22.95 11.83
N GLY A 38 -10.84 21.79 11.20
CA GLY A 38 -11.61 20.68 11.79
C GLY A 38 -11.10 20.31 13.19
N SER A 39 -11.98 19.76 14.03
CA SER A 39 -11.61 19.31 15.38
C SER A 39 -10.53 18.23 15.29
N GLY A 40 -9.39 18.47 15.96
CA GLY A 40 -8.28 17.52 16.07
C GLY A 40 -7.03 17.84 15.25
N LEU A 41 -7.07 18.75 14.27
CA LEU A 41 -5.84 19.16 13.57
C LEU A 41 -4.89 19.89 14.53
N GLN A 42 -3.63 19.44 14.61
CA GLN A 42 -2.64 19.97 15.57
C GLN A 42 -1.50 20.72 14.90
N LYS A 43 -1.18 20.36 13.65
CA LYS A 43 -0.03 20.90 12.91
C LYS A 43 -0.48 21.43 11.55
N TRP A 44 0.32 22.34 10.99
CA TRP A 44 0.10 22.90 9.67
C TRP A 44 1.35 22.70 8.83
N ILE A 45 1.18 22.31 7.57
CA ILE A 45 2.27 22.17 6.60
C ILE A 45 1.97 23.08 5.41
N PRO A 46 2.94 23.91 4.96
CA PRO A 46 2.78 24.69 3.74
C PRO A 46 2.72 23.78 2.51
N LEU A 47 1.82 24.06 1.57
CA LEU A 47 1.82 23.41 0.26
C LEU A 47 2.35 24.39 -0.80
N PRO A 48 3.32 23.98 -1.64
CA PRO A 48 3.73 24.82 -2.76
C PRO A 48 2.58 24.96 -3.74
N LEU A 49 2.27 26.21 -4.12
CA LEU A 49 1.22 26.52 -5.09
C LEU A 49 1.87 27.12 -6.33
N SER A 50 2.47 28.30 -6.21
CA SER A 50 3.30 28.91 -7.25
C SER A 50 4.74 29.09 -6.78
N ARG A 51 5.67 29.38 -7.69
CA ARG A 51 7.07 29.69 -7.35
C ARG A 51 7.16 30.84 -6.34
N ARG A 52 6.35 31.88 -6.54
CA ARG A 52 6.25 33.02 -5.62
C ARG A 52 5.78 32.59 -4.23
N HIS A 53 4.75 31.75 -4.16
CA HIS A 53 4.26 31.22 -2.88
C HIS A 53 5.32 30.34 -2.20
N TRP A 54 5.96 29.44 -2.96
CA TRP A 54 7.01 28.58 -2.43
C TRP A 54 8.18 29.36 -1.85
N ASN A 55 8.66 30.39 -2.55
CA ASN A 55 9.73 31.25 -2.01
C ASN A 55 9.36 31.91 -0.67
N GLN A 56 8.07 32.13 -0.40
CA GLN A 56 7.59 32.68 0.87
C GLN A 56 7.51 31.64 1.98
N VAL A 57 7.02 30.42 1.67
CA VAL A 57 6.76 29.39 2.69
C VAL A 57 7.91 28.40 2.89
N ARG A 58 8.81 28.26 1.90
CA ARG A 58 9.97 27.34 1.91
C ARG A 58 10.78 27.39 3.20
N PRO A 59 11.14 28.57 3.76
CA PRO A 59 11.98 28.62 4.95
C PRO A 59 11.38 27.86 6.15
N HIS A 60 10.06 27.70 6.19
CA HIS A 60 9.34 27.06 7.28
C HIS A 60 8.98 25.61 7.01
N ALA A 61 8.96 25.17 5.74
CA ALA A 61 8.47 23.85 5.35
C ALA A 61 9.20 22.70 6.05
N SER A 62 10.54 22.77 6.10
CA SER A 62 11.35 21.75 6.78
C SER A 62 11.14 21.75 8.30
N ALA A 63 10.92 22.92 8.90
CA ALA A 63 10.64 23.03 10.34
C ALA A 63 9.28 22.38 10.68
N CYS A 64 8.22 22.69 9.91
CA CYS A 64 6.90 22.07 10.10
C CYS A 64 6.96 20.54 9.99
N LEU A 65 7.71 20.00 9.03
CA LEU A 65 7.89 18.55 8.87
C LEU A 65 8.67 17.93 10.04
N LYS A 66 9.72 18.60 10.54
CA LYS A 66 10.48 18.14 11.71
C LYS A 66 9.61 18.09 12.96
N GLU A 67 8.80 19.11 13.21
CA GLU A 67 7.88 19.11 14.36
C GLU A 67 6.87 17.96 14.30
N ILE A 68 6.34 17.64 13.11
CA ILE A 68 5.42 16.51 12.93
C ILE A 68 6.15 15.18 13.13
N TYR A 69 7.37 15.06 12.59
CA TYR A 69 8.20 13.88 12.76
C TYR A 69 8.45 13.57 14.25
N GLU A 70 8.82 14.60 15.01
CA GLU A 70 9.07 14.51 16.45
C GLU A 70 7.78 14.18 17.22
N LEU A 71 6.68 14.90 16.95
CA LEU A 71 5.40 14.69 17.62
C LEU A 71 4.83 13.28 17.37
N ALA A 72 5.00 12.77 16.14
CA ALA A 72 4.55 11.43 15.77
C ALA A 72 5.44 10.32 16.36
N GLY A 73 6.61 10.66 16.90
CA GLY A 73 7.58 9.69 17.39
C GLY A 73 8.13 8.79 16.28
N LEU A 74 8.26 9.31 15.06
CA LEU A 74 8.75 8.53 13.92
C LEU A 74 10.19 8.05 14.18
N LYS A 75 10.39 6.75 14.03
CA LYS A 75 11.70 6.09 14.12
C LYS A 75 12.02 5.49 12.76
N SER A 76 12.88 6.16 12.00
CA SER A 76 13.32 5.68 10.70
C SER A 76 14.82 5.40 10.74
N PRO A 77 15.32 4.30 10.14
CA PRO A 77 16.75 4.01 10.09
C PRO A 77 17.56 5.10 9.35
N VAL A 78 16.88 5.93 8.55
CA VAL A 78 17.48 7.02 7.77
C VAL A 78 16.97 8.40 8.25
N SER A 79 16.33 8.44 9.44
CA SER A 79 15.75 9.60 10.14
C SER A 79 15.73 10.90 9.34
N SER A 80 14.75 11.01 8.44
CA SER A 80 14.50 12.23 7.69
C SER A 80 13.08 12.67 7.97
N TYR A 81 12.91 13.96 8.24
CA TYR A 81 11.59 14.60 8.34
C TYR A 81 10.77 14.43 7.04
N ILE A 82 11.40 14.03 5.95
CA ILE A 82 10.74 13.65 4.68
C ILE A 82 9.85 12.41 4.84
N ASP A 83 10.12 11.52 5.80
CA ASP A 83 9.28 10.34 6.05
C ASP A 83 7.84 10.75 6.38
N VAL A 84 7.61 11.93 6.96
CA VAL A 84 6.26 12.49 7.19
C VAL A 84 5.47 12.57 5.89
N LEU A 85 6.11 12.98 4.78
CA LEU A 85 5.46 13.04 3.47
C LEU A 85 5.14 11.64 2.94
N TYR A 86 6.01 10.66 3.19
CA TYR A 86 5.76 9.27 2.78
C TYR A 86 4.53 8.70 3.51
N TYR A 87 4.46 8.91 4.83
CA TYR A 87 3.30 8.52 5.62
C TYR A 87 2.01 9.22 5.18
N LEU A 88 2.05 10.53 4.96
CA LEU A 88 0.87 11.30 4.54
C LEU A 88 0.37 10.85 3.17
N MET A 89 1.28 10.69 2.19
CA MET A 89 0.92 10.25 0.84
C MET A 89 0.33 8.84 0.84
N ASN A 90 0.91 7.91 1.60
CA ASN A 90 0.33 6.58 1.78
C ASN A 90 -1.02 6.62 2.49
N THR A 91 -1.17 7.47 3.50
CA THR A 91 -2.43 7.59 4.23
C THR A 91 -3.55 8.10 3.36
N VAL A 92 -3.28 9.08 2.47
CA VAL A 92 -4.25 9.53 1.46
C VAL A 92 -4.75 8.36 0.62
N VAL A 93 -3.84 7.54 0.09
CA VAL A 93 -4.20 6.38 -0.74
C VAL A 93 -4.91 5.29 0.07
N GLY A 94 -4.49 5.06 1.32
CA GLY A 94 -5.11 4.09 2.22
C GLY A 94 -6.54 4.46 2.62
N GLN A 95 -6.77 5.74 2.98
CA GLN A 95 -8.10 6.27 3.28
C GLN A 95 -9.00 6.20 2.06
N PHE A 96 -8.49 6.59 0.88
CA PHE A 96 -9.21 6.45 -0.36
C PHE A 96 -9.57 4.99 -0.66
N SER A 97 -8.61 4.06 -0.54
CA SER A 97 -8.86 2.62 -0.74
C SER A 97 -9.95 2.10 0.19
N ALA A 98 -9.92 2.46 1.46
CA ALA A 98 -10.93 2.04 2.43
C ALA A 98 -12.32 2.63 2.13
N ALA A 99 -12.38 3.89 1.68
CA ALA A 99 -13.63 4.52 1.24
C ALA A 99 -14.17 3.85 -0.04
N ALA A 100 -13.31 3.62 -1.03
CA ALA A 100 -13.67 2.94 -2.27
C ALA A 100 -14.21 1.53 -2.01
N GLU A 101 -13.61 0.76 -1.09
CA GLU A 101 -14.12 -0.57 -0.70
C GLU A 101 -15.53 -0.53 -0.09
N LYS A 102 -15.86 0.52 0.68
CA LYS A 102 -17.21 0.70 1.23
C LYS A 102 -18.21 1.05 0.13
N GLU A 103 -17.80 1.95 -0.77
CA GLU A 103 -18.63 2.44 -1.86
C GLU A 103 -18.84 1.38 -2.95
N PHE A 104 -17.88 0.50 -3.23
CA PHE A 104 -18.03 -0.62 -4.17
C PHE A 104 -19.14 -1.61 -3.76
N LYS A 105 -19.64 -1.54 -2.52
CA LYS A 105 -20.77 -2.36 -2.05
C LYS A 105 -22.13 -1.69 -2.28
N ARG A 106 -22.18 -0.43 -2.71
CA ARG A 106 -23.41 0.36 -2.93
C ARG A 106 -23.72 0.49 -4.43
N ARG A 107 -25.02 0.44 -4.80
CA ARG A 107 -25.47 0.46 -6.20
C ARG A 107 -25.33 1.84 -6.89
N ASP A 108 -25.36 2.95 -6.13
CA ASP A 108 -25.32 4.34 -6.65
C ASP A 108 -24.02 5.11 -6.31
N ALA A 109 -22.92 4.39 -6.11
CA ALA A 109 -21.66 4.92 -5.58
C ALA A 109 -20.85 5.86 -6.51
N GLN A 110 -21.30 6.10 -7.75
CA GLN A 110 -20.44 6.65 -8.79
C GLN A 110 -20.08 8.13 -8.58
N SER A 111 -21.03 8.97 -8.15
CA SER A 111 -20.79 10.40 -7.90
C SER A 111 -19.91 10.60 -6.67
N THR A 112 -20.19 9.88 -5.57
CA THR A 112 -19.43 9.91 -4.32
C THR A 112 -17.99 9.43 -4.52
N LEU A 113 -17.79 8.32 -5.25
CA LEU A 113 -16.46 7.81 -5.55
C LEU A 113 -15.65 8.78 -6.42
N SER A 114 -16.29 9.45 -7.37
CA SER A 114 -15.63 10.45 -8.21
C SER A 114 -15.15 11.64 -7.38
N HIS A 115 -16.00 12.18 -6.51
CA HIS A 115 -15.60 13.26 -5.60
C HIS A 115 -14.50 12.84 -4.61
N ALA A 116 -14.60 11.62 -4.06
CA ALA A 116 -13.55 11.07 -3.20
C ALA A 116 -12.21 10.89 -3.94
N SER A 117 -12.26 10.48 -5.21
CA SER A 117 -11.06 10.33 -6.04
C SER A 117 -10.40 11.67 -6.38
N GLU A 118 -11.19 12.70 -6.65
CA GLU A 118 -10.69 14.06 -6.88
C GLU A 118 -10.05 14.63 -5.61
N LYS A 119 -10.73 14.50 -4.47
CA LYS A 119 -10.19 14.92 -3.16
C LYS A 119 -8.87 14.20 -2.84
N ALA A 120 -8.80 12.89 -3.07
CA ALA A 120 -7.58 12.11 -2.86
C ALA A 120 -6.45 12.49 -3.84
N ALA A 121 -6.77 12.71 -5.12
CA ALA A 121 -5.80 13.13 -6.13
C ALA A 121 -5.21 14.50 -5.79
N THR A 122 -6.05 15.48 -5.44
CA THR A 122 -5.59 16.81 -5.03
C THR A 122 -4.70 16.74 -3.79
N ALA A 123 -5.09 15.98 -2.77
CA ALA A 123 -4.28 15.76 -1.58
C ALA A 123 -2.89 15.17 -1.91
N TYR A 124 -2.89 14.10 -2.71
CA TYR A 124 -1.69 13.37 -3.09
C TYR A 124 -0.74 14.25 -3.92
N PHE A 125 -1.28 15.01 -4.89
CA PHE A 125 -0.49 15.90 -5.74
C PHE A 125 0.07 17.10 -4.98
N GLY A 126 -0.68 17.67 -4.02
CA GLY A 126 -0.17 18.72 -3.14
C GLY A 126 1.03 18.26 -2.31
N LEU A 127 0.93 17.07 -1.69
CA LEU A 127 2.03 16.46 -0.94
C LEU A 127 3.21 16.06 -1.83
N PHE A 128 2.93 15.53 -3.01
CA PHE A 128 3.96 15.21 -4.00
C PHE A 128 4.70 16.46 -4.50
N HIS A 129 3.98 17.56 -4.71
CA HIS A 129 4.58 18.84 -5.10
C HIS A 129 5.54 19.35 -4.02
N LEU A 130 5.15 19.27 -2.75
CA LEU A 130 6.03 19.59 -1.62
C LEU A 130 7.27 18.69 -1.60
N LEU A 131 7.10 17.38 -1.80
CA LEU A 131 8.20 16.43 -1.88
C LEU A 131 9.17 16.77 -3.02
N LEU A 132 8.66 17.11 -4.21
CA LEU A 132 9.48 17.53 -5.36
C LEU A 132 10.24 18.82 -5.10
N CYS A 133 9.61 19.83 -4.50
CA CYS A 133 10.27 21.09 -4.16
C CYS A 133 11.46 20.84 -3.24
N LEU A 134 11.26 20.05 -2.18
CA LEU A 134 12.33 19.69 -1.25
C LEU A 134 13.43 18.86 -1.92
N ALA A 135 13.06 17.83 -2.69
CA ALA A 135 14.02 16.92 -3.33
C ALA A 135 14.88 17.61 -4.40
N THR A 136 14.30 18.55 -5.17
CA THR A 136 15.05 19.29 -6.21
C THR A 136 15.94 20.39 -5.65
N GLU A 137 15.70 20.83 -4.40
CA GLU A 137 16.56 21.79 -3.70
C GLU A 137 17.61 21.11 -2.81
N ASN A 138 17.45 19.81 -2.51
CA ASN A 138 18.39 19.05 -1.69
C ASN A 138 18.62 17.63 -2.24
N VAL A 139 19.74 17.46 -2.92
CA VAL A 139 20.15 16.19 -3.56
C VAL A 139 20.30 15.02 -2.57
N ALA A 140 20.52 15.29 -1.27
CA ALA A 140 20.60 14.24 -0.26
C ALA A 140 19.26 13.50 -0.09
N ILE A 141 18.13 14.16 -0.37
CA ILE A 141 16.80 13.54 -0.32
C ILE A 141 16.67 12.51 -1.46
N ILE A 142 17.12 12.86 -2.67
CA ILE A 142 17.13 11.94 -3.83
C ILE A 142 18.09 10.77 -3.54
N ALA A 143 19.29 11.04 -3.04
CA ALA A 143 20.25 9.99 -2.67
C ALA A 143 19.68 9.02 -1.62
N SER A 144 18.92 9.52 -0.64
CA SER A 144 18.24 8.70 0.36
C SER A 144 17.15 7.82 -0.26
N ALA A 145 16.36 8.36 -1.19
CA ALA A 145 15.36 7.60 -1.93
C ALA A 145 16.00 6.49 -2.77
N ASN A 146 17.06 6.80 -3.51
CA ASN A 146 17.84 5.82 -4.28
C ASN A 146 18.40 4.71 -3.38
N LYS A 147 18.96 5.06 -2.22
CA LYS A 147 19.45 4.08 -1.24
C LYS A 147 18.33 3.18 -0.72
N THR A 148 17.14 3.73 -0.50
CA THR A 148 15.95 2.98 -0.07
C THR A 148 15.54 1.96 -1.13
N ILE A 149 15.47 2.37 -2.39
CA ILE A 149 15.15 1.49 -3.52
C ILE A 149 16.22 0.41 -3.69
N ALA A 150 17.50 0.78 -3.69
CA ALA A 150 18.61 -0.16 -3.81
C ALA A 150 18.60 -1.21 -2.69
N ARG A 151 18.34 -0.79 -1.43
CA ARG A 151 18.20 -1.73 -0.30
C ARG A 151 17.00 -2.65 -0.47
N PHE A 152 15.88 -2.16 -0.99
CA PHE A 152 14.72 -3.01 -1.24
C PHE A 152 14.98 -4.02 -2.36
N ILE A 153 15.70 -3.63 -3.41
CA ILE A 153 16.12 -4.52 -4.49
C ILE A 153 17.13 -5.56 -4.00
N ALA A 154 18.10 -5.19 -3.16
CA ALA A 154 19.06 -6.13 -2.59
C ALA A 154 18.45 -7.08 -1.55
N GLY A 155 17.49 -6.60 -0.77
CA GLY A 155 16.94 -7.31 0.39
C GLY A 155 17.83 -7.22 1.64
N PRO A 156 17.40 -7.80 2.77
CA PRO A 156 16.12 -8.48 2.99
C PRO A 156 14.92 -7.51 3.03
N ARG A 157 13.74 -7.96 2.56
CA ARG A 157 12.51 -7.13 2.41
C ARG A 157 11.53 -7.24 3.59
N SER A 158 12.01 -7.69 4.74
CA SER A 158 11.16 -7.99 5.89
C SER A 158 10.44 -6.77 6.46
N LYS A 159 9.35 -6.99 7.22
CA LYS A 159 8.62 -5.94 7.94
C LYS A 159 9.50 -5.14 8.91
N ALA A 160 10.59 -5.73 9.42
CA ALA A 160 11.56 -5.01 10.25
C ALA A 160 12.35 -3.96 9.43
N ASN A 161 12.68 -4.27 8.18
CA ASN A 161 13.47 -3.37 7.31
C ASN A 161 12.59 -2.39 6.52
N PHE A 162 11.41 -2.85 6.11
CA PHE A 162 10.43 -2.09 5.33
C PHE A 162 9.04 -2.27 5.95
N PRO A 163 8.72 -1.60 7.06
CA PRO A 163 7.43 -1.77 7.75
C PRO A 163 6.23 -1.51 6.86
N ASP A 164 6.33 -0.50 5.99
CA ASP A 164 5.31 -0.09 5.04
C ASP A 164 5.86 -0.18 3.60
N LEU A 165 5.20 -0.98 2.75
CA LEU A 165 5.55 -1.11 1.34
C LEU A 165 5.17 0.13 0.52
N GLY A 166 4.19 0.92 0.98
CA GLY A 166 3.83 2.19 0.35
C GLY A 166 4.99 3.19 0.34
N HIS A 167 5.84 3.19 1.38
CA HIS A 167 7.03 4.06 1.41
C HIS A 167 8.01 3.75 0.27
N VAL A 168 8.06 2.49 -0.20
CA VAL A 168 8.87 2.12 -1.37
C VAL A 168 8.30 2.76 -2.63
N PHE A 169 6.97 2.80 -2.79
CA PHE A 169 6.33 3.53 -3.89
C PHE A 169 6.60 5.03 -3.80
N THR A 170 6.49 5.65 -2.62
CA THR A 170 6.75 7.09 -2.48
C THR A 170 8.22 7.43 -2.71
N ALA A 171 9.15 6.63 -2.20
CA ALA A 171 10.58 6.80 -2.47
C ALA A 171 10.88 6.70 -3.97
N ALA A 172 10.21 5.78 -4.68
CA ALA A 172 10.38 5.63 -6.12
C ALA A 172 10.02 6.90 -6.89
N LEU A 173 9.06 7.72 -6.41
CA LEU A 173 8.64 8.96 -7.08
C LEU A 173 9.77 9.97 -7.28
N ILE A 174 10.74 10.00 -6.36
CA ILE A 174 11.87 10.93 -6.38
C ILE A 174 13.22 10.25 -6.57
N SER A 175 13.23 8.93 -6.76
CA SER A 175 14.42 8.18 -7.16
C SER A 175 14.74 8.42 -8.64
N ASP A 176 15.99 8.21 -9.01
CA ASP A 176 16.44 8.41 -10.40
C ASP A 176 15.79 7.42 -11.36
N ALA A 177 15.67 6.15 -10.95
CA ALA A 177 15.10 5.08 -11.76
C ALA A 177 13.57 5.09 -11.82
N GLY A 178 12.91 5.80 -10.91
CA GLY A 178 11.46 5.76 -10.81
C GLY A 178 10.93 4.39 -10.39
N LEU A 179 9.68 4.10 -10.76
CA LEU A 179 9.01 2.85 -10.45
C LEU A 179 9.16 1.83 -11.60
N THR A 180 10.20 1.01 -11.53
CA THR A 180 10.50 -0.02 -12.54
C THR A 180 9.61 -1.27 -12.40
N GLU A 181 9.55 -2.08 -13.47
CA GLU A 181 8.85 -3.38 -13.43
C GLU A 181 9.47 -4.33 -12.39
N GLU A 182 10.80 -4.39 -12.31
CA GLU A 182 11.52 -5.20 -11.31
C GLU A 182 11.14 -4.81 -9.88
N LEU A 183 11.22 -3.52 -9.55
CA LEU A 183 10.84 -3.01 -8.24
C LEU A 183 9.39 -3.37 -7.92
N THR A 184 8.50 -3.16 -8.89
CA THR A 184 7.07 -3.47 -8.76
C THR A 184 6.85 -4.98 -8.50
N LEU A 185 7.55 -5.85 -9.21
CA LEU A 185 7.48 -7.30 -9.02
C LEU A 185 7.96 -7.72 -7.63
N LEU A 186 9.03 -7.11 -7.12
CA LEU A 186 9.54 -7.37 -5.77
C LEU A 186 8.55 -6.93 -4.69
N VAL A 187 7.90 -5.77 -4.88
CA VAL A 187 6.83 -5.30 -3.98
C VAL A 187 5.65 -6.28 -3.98
N ILE A 188 5.24 -6.76 -5.16
CA ILE A 188 4.17 -7.77 -5.27
C ILE A 188 4.54 -9.05 -4.51
N LYS A 189 5.74 -9.58 -4.71
CA LYS A 189 6.19 -10.80 -4.04
C LYS A 189 6.18 -10.65 -2.52
N GLU A 190 6.69 -9.54 -2.01
CA GLU A 190 6.69 -9.25 -0.57
C GLU A 190 5.27 -9.03 -0.02
N ALA A 191 4.38 -8.37 -0.78
CA ALA A 191 2.99 -8.20 -0.39
C ALA A 191 2.26 -9.55 -0.29
N ILE A 192 2.44 -10.45 -1.27
CA ILE A 192 1.87 -11.81 -1.22
C ILE A 192 2.40 -12.58 0.00
N LEU A 193 3.71 -12.49 0.26
CA LEU A 193 4.34 -13.13 1.41
C LEU A 193 3.76 -12.66 2.74
N ARG A 194 3.65 -11.34 2.96
CA ARG A 194 3.07 -10.75 4.18
C ARG A 194 1.59 -11.06 4.36
N ASN A 195 0.86 -11.26 3.26
CA ASN A 195 -0.57 -11.54 3.29
C ASN A 195 -0.91 -12.98 3.69
N VAL A 196 0.05 -13.91 3.70
CA VAL A 196 -0.21 -15.32 4.02
C VAL A 196 -0.89 -15.47 5.39
N VAL A 197 -0.40 -14.81 6.44
CA VAL A 197 -1.00 -14.93 7.78
C VAL A 197 -2.46 -14.44 7.79
N TRP A 198 -2.73 -13.33 7.12
CA TRP A 198 -4.07 -12.76 7.00
C TRP A 198 -5.00 -13.62 6.14
N MET A 199 -4.46 -14.31 5.14
CA MET A 199 -5.22 -15.24 4.32
C MET A 199 -5.68 -16.46 5.14
N LEU A 200 -4.79 -17.01 5.97
CA LEU A 200 -5.03 -18.28 6.66
C LEU A 200 -5.81 -18.11 7.98
N ASP A 201 -5.54 -17.03 8.72
CA ASP A 201 -6.02 -16.85 10.08
C ASP A 201 -7.48 -16.37 10.19
N THR A 202 -8.13 -16.68 11.32
CA THR A 202 -9.48 -16.23 11.64
C THR A 202 -9.62 -14.70 11.78
N LYS A 203 -8.53 -14.00 12.09
CA LYS A 203 -8.49 -12.52 12.13
C LYS A 203 -8.49 -11.89 10.73
N GLY A 204 -8.32 -12.68 9.66
CA GLY A 204 -8.36 -12.22 8.28
C GLY A 204 -9.40 -12.98 7.45
N ALA A 205 -8.98 -13.61 6.36
CA ALA A 205 -9.88 -14.28 5.42
C ALA A 205 -10.35 -15.67 5.89
N CYS A 206 -9.73 -16.23 6.93
CA CYS A 206 -10.08 -17.54 7.50
C CYS A 206 -10.12 -18.65 6.43
N MET A 207 -9.07 -18.73 5.60
CA MET A 207 -8.92 -19.75 4.55
C MET A 207 -7.74 -20.69 4.84
N PRO A 208 -7.72 -21.40 5.98
CA PRO A 208 -6.61 -22.26 6.36
C PRO A 208 -6.37 -23.39 5.35
N GLU A 209 -7.37 -23.75 4.53
CA GLU A 209 -7.20 -24.77 3.48
C GLU A 209 -6.17 -24.39 2.39
N LEU A 210 -5.76 -23.13 2.32
CA LEU A 210 -4.70 -22.68 1.41
C LEU A 210 -3.30 -23.00 1.93
N ALA A 211 -3.15 -23.38 3.20
CA ALA A 211 -1.90 -23.86 3.78
C ALA A 211 -1.58 -25.32 3.43
N TYR A 212 -2.56 -26.09 2.94
CA TYR A 212 -2.30 -27.43 2.41
C TYR A 212 -1.40 -27.32 1.16
N LEU A 213 -0.32 -28.08 1.07
CA LEU A 213 0.63 -28.01 -0.03
C LEU A 213 0.28 -29.08 -1.08
N GLU A 214 -0.78 -28.86 -1.87
CA GLU A 214 -1.22 -29.86 -2.85
C GLU A 214 -0.11 -30.24 -3.86
N PRO A 215 0.00 -31.50 -4.31
CA PRO A 215 1.05 -31.91 -5.24
C PRO A 215 0.78 -31.50 -6.70
N SER A 216 -0.46 -31.13 -7.05
CA SER A 216 -0.83 -30.83 -8.44
C SER A 216 0.00 -29.69 -9.01
N THR A 217 0.44 -29.79 -10.26
CA THR A 217 1.26 -28.75 -10.90
C THR A 217 0.50 -27.44 -11.05
N ASP A 218 -0.75 -27.53 -11.51
CA ASP A 218 -1.68 -26.41 -11.63
C ASP A 218 -2.78 -26.53 -10.57
N SER A 219 -3.13 -25.41 -9.92
CA SER A 219 -4.27 -25.36 -9.00
C SER A 219 -5.09 -24.09 -9.26
N PRO A 220 -6.15 -24.19 -10.10
CA PRO A 220 -7.09 -23.09 -10.30
C PRO A 220 -7.72 -22.60 -9.01
N TYR A 221 -7.99 -23.52 -8.07
CA TYR A 221 -8.49 -23.16 -6.74
C TYR A 221 -7.48 -22.29 -5.99
N ARG A 222 -6.19 -22.70 -5.89
CA ARG A 222 -5.17 -21.90 -5.19
C ARG A 222 -5.08 -20.50 -5.78
N LEU A 223 -5.00 -20.39 -7.11
CA LEU A 223 -4.92 -19.10 -7.80
C LEU A 223 -6.13 -18.21 -7.47
N THR A 224 -7.33 -18.74 -7.59
CA THR A 224 -8.58 -17.98 -7.35
C THR A 224 -8.73 -17.59 -5.89
N MET A 225 -8.54 -18.55 -4.98
CA MET A 225 -8.85 -18.37 -3.57
C MET A 225 -7.76 -17.58 -2.84
N THR A 226 -6.48 -17.70 -3.23
CA THR A 226 -5.41 -16.81 -2.74
C THR A 226 -5.68 -15.37 -3.16
N PHE A 227 -6.14 -15.16 -4.41
CA PHE A 227 -6.49 -13.81 -4.85
C PHE A 227 -7.63 -13.22 -4.00
N LYS A 228 -8.71 -14.00 -3.85
CA LYS A 228 -9.89 -13.60 -3.08
C LYS A 228 -9.55 -13.29 -1.62
N ALA A 229 -8.70 -14.09 -0.98
CA ALA A 229 -8.31 -13.90 0.42
C ALA A 229 -7.54 -12.61 0.68
N SER A 230 -6.89 -12.04 -0.33
CA SER A 230 -6.03 -10.86 -0.20
C SER A 230 -6.47 -9.69 -1.07
N LEU A 231 -7.72 -9.70 -1.55
CA LEU A 231 -8.26 -8.70 -2.48
C LEU A 231 -8.07 -7.27 -2.00
N THR A 232 -8.37 -6.99 -0.72
CA THR A 232 -8.23 -5.64 -0.13
C THR A 232 -6.78 -5.15 -0.18
N SER A 233 -5.81 -6.00 0.13
CA SER A 233 -4.39 -5.66 0.09
C SER A 233 -3.91 -5.43 -1.34
N TYR A 234 -4.35 -6.27 -2.30
CA TYR A 234 -4.01 -6.08 -3.71
C TYR A 234 -4.62 -4.81 -4.29
N ARG A 235 -5.86 -4.44 -3.93
CA ARG A 235 -6.45 -3.16 -4.34
C ARG A 235 -5.71 -1.96 -3.79
N LEU A 236 -5.33 -1.97 -2.50
CA LEU A 236 -4.49 -0.93 -1.93
C LEU A 236 -3.17 -0.79 -2.71
N THR A 237 -2.52 -1.92 -3.02
CA THR A 237 -1.27 -1.94 -3.80
C THR A 237 -1.48 -1.39 -5.22
N MET A 238 -2.58 -1.74 -5.88
CA MET A 238 -2.93 -1.20 -7.19
C MET A 238 -3.21 0.31 -7.14
N PHE A 239 -3.87 0.82 -6.09
CA PHE A 239 -4.07 2.26 -5.93
C PHE A 239 -2.73 2.99 -5.69
N LEU A 240 -1.84 2.45 -4.86
CA LEU A 240 -0.49 3.01 -4.67
C LEU A 240 0.27 3.10 -6.00
N LYS A 241 0.22 2.03 -6.81
CA LYS A 241 0.81 2.02 -8.17
C LYS A 241 0.15 3.04 -9.10
N LEU A 242 -1.19 3.12 -9.11
CA LEU A 242 -1.95 4.05 -9.96
C LEU A 242 -1.59 5.51 -9.66
N PHE A 243 -1.67 5.92 -8.40
CA PHE A 243 -1.35 7.28 -7.97
C PHE A 243 0.13 7.61 -8.25
N SER A 244 1.04 6.65 -8.00
CA SER A 244 2.46 6.86 -8.25
C SER A 244 2.77 7.04 -9.73
N SER A 245 2.17 6.22 -10.59
CA SER A 245 2.41 6.28 -12.05
C SER A 245 1.77 7.52 -12.67
N ALA A 246 0.62 7.96 -12.13
CA ALA A 246 -0.04 9.20 -12.51
C ALA A 246 0.78 10.45 -12.14
N ALA A 247 1.43 10.43 -10.98
CA ALA A 247 2.25 11.54 -10.49
C ALA A 247 3.65 11.59 -11.13
N ARG A 248 4.24 10.43 -11.44
CA ARG A 248 5.61 10.30 -11.96
C ARG A 248 5.63 9.60 -13.33
N PRO A 249 5.20 10.28 -14.42
CA PRO A 249 5.38 9.76 -15.77
C PRO A 249 6.88 9.64 -16.11
N PRO A 250 7.31 8.58 -16.81
CA PRO A 250 8.73 8.29 -17.03
C PRO A 250 9.43 9.30 -17.95
N GLU A 251 8.70 10.06 -18.77
CA GLU A 251 9.25 10.97 -19.76
C GLU A 251 9.66 12.34 -19.21
N LYS A 252 9.37 12.64 -17.93
CA LYS A 252 9.64 13.95 -17.32
C LYS A 252 10.71 13.85 -16.25
N SER A 253 11.62 14.81 -16.17
CA SER A 253 12.55 14.95 -15.05
C SER A 253 11.84 15.45 -13.78
N LEU A 254 12.48 15.30 -12.60
CA LEU A 254 11.90 15.81 -11.35
C LEU A 254 11.69 17.33 -11.38
N ILE A 255 12.61 18.06 -12.02
CA ILE A 255 12.52 19.52 -12.20
C ILE A 255 11.34 19.88 -13.10
N GLN A 256 11.16 19.17 -14.22
CA GLN A 256 10.04 19.39 -15.13
C GLN A 256 8.70 19.11 -14.46
N LEU A 257 8.61 18.06 -13.62
CA LEU A 257 7.40 17.77 -12.86
C LEU A 257 7.08 18.85 -11.83
N ARG A 258 8.09 19.29 -11.06
CA ARG A 258 7.93 20.37 -10.10
C ARG A 258 7.43 21.64 -10.80
N ASP A 259 8.08 22.00 -11.89
CA ASP A 259 7.76 23.23 -12.62
C ASP A 259 6.36 23.18 -13.22
N SER A 260 5.95 22.03 -13.79
CA SER A 260 4.59 21.82 -14.26
C SER A 260 3.55 21.92 -13.14
N LEU A 261 3.88 21.53 -11.91
CA LEU A 261 2.98 21.67 -10.75
C LEU A 261 2.94 23.10 -10.22
N PHE A 262 4.00 23.89 -10.37
CA PHE A 262 3.92 25.33 -10.12
C PHE A 262 2.96 26.02 -11.08
N ASP A 263 3.00 25.63 -12.36
CA ASP A 263 2.14 26.21 -13.40
C ASP A 263 0.66 25.83 -13.21
N SER A 264 0.37 24.69 -12.58
CA SER A 264 -0.99 24.25 -12.24
C SER A 264 -1.42 24.57 -10.81
N HIS A 265 -0.66 25.40 -10.08
CA HIS A 265 -0.94 25.72 -8.69
C HIS A 265 -1.01 24.52 -7.73
N GLY A 266 -0.26 23.45 -8.01
CA GLY A 266 -0.23 22.20 -7.27
C GLY A 266 -1.38 21.25 -7.62
N ALA A 267 -2.29 21.63 -8.52
CA ALA A 267 -3.38 20.77 -8.95
C ALA A 267 -2.88 19.67 -9.91
N PRO A 268 -3.46 18.45 -9.86
CA PRO A 268 -3.19 17.43 -10.85
C PRO A 268 -3.62 17.92 -12.25
N PRO A 269 -2.86 17.63 -13.32
CA PRO A 269 -3.30 17.92 -14.68
C PRO A 269 -4.67 17.26 -14.97
N PRO A 270 -5.60 17.92 -15.72
CA PRO A 270 -6.94 17.37 -15.95
C PRO A 270 -6.94 15.96 -16.56
N ALA A 271 -6.04 15.70 -17.50
CA ALA A 271 -5.86 14.37 -18.10
C ALA A 271 -5.44 13.32 -17.06
N THR A 272 -4.63 13.71 -16.08
CA THR A 272 -4.18 12.83 -14.99
C THR A 272 -5.34 12.47 -14.06
N LEU A 273 -6.21 13.42 -13.72
CA LEU A 273 -7.39 13.16 -12.90
C LEU A 273 -8.37 12.21 -13.61
N ALA A 274 -8.58 12.40 -14.91
CA ALA A 274 -9.38 11.49 -15.74
C ALA A 274 -8.77 10.08 -15.78
N ALA A 275 -7.45 9.97 -15.92
CA ALA A 275 -6.73 8.69 -15.91
C ALA A 275 -6.82 7.97 -14.55
N ILE A 276 -6.69 8.70 -13.43
CA ILE A 276 -6.89 8.15 -12.07
C ILE A 276 -8.33 7.63 -11.93
N THR A 277 -9.33 8.43 -12.35
CA THR A 277 -10.74 8.04 -12.28
C THR A 277 -11.02 6.77 -13.11
N ALA A 278 -10.48 6.68 -14.32
CA ALA A 278 -10.59 5.48 -15.15
C ALA A 278 -9.89 4.27 -14.50
N GLY A 279 -8.66 4.47 -14.00
CA GLY A 279 -7.90 3.43 -13.31
C GLY A 279 -8.60 2.89 -12.08
N ILE A 280 -9.28 3.73 -11.30
CA ILE A 280 -10.07 3.32 -10.14
C ILE A 280 -11.20 2.36 -10.55
N ARG A 281 -11.90 2.67 -11.65
CA ARG A 281 -12.96 1.79 -12.19
C ARG A 281 -12.38 0.45 -12.61
N THR A 282 -11.23 0.45 -13.28
CA THR A 282 -10.54 -0.80 -13.64
C THR A 282 -10.17 -1.61 -12.39
N ILE A 283 -9.60 -0.98 -11.35
CA ILE A 283 -9.20 -1.66 -10.10
C ILE A 283 -10.39 -2.31 -9.39
N ARG A 284 -11.57 -1.68 -9.44
CA ARG A 284 -12.80 -2.24 -8.87
C ARG A 284 -13.11 -3.62 -9.45
N ASP A 285 -13.01 -3.75 -10.76
CA ASP A 285 -13.50 -4.91 -11.51
C ASP A 285 -12.47 -6.07 -11.54
N ILE A 286 -11.25 -5.84 -11.05
CA ILE A 286 -10.20 -6.86 -10.96
C ILE A 286 -10.48 -7.84 -9.83
N ASN A 287 -10.56 -9.13 -10.19
CA ASN A 287 -10.84 -10.24 -9.28
C ASN A 287 -9.90 -11.44 -9.50
N SER A 288 -8.79 -11.26 -10.23
CA SER A 288 -7.84 -12.33 -10.53
C SER A 288 -6.41 -11.82 -10.65
N PHE A 289 -5.44 -12.72 -10.47
CA PHE A 289 -4.02 -12.41 -10.61
C PHE A 289 -3.64 -11.88 -12.00
N PRO A 290 -4.18 -12.39 -13.13
CA PRO A 290 -3.89 -11.80 -14.43
C PRO A 290 -4.26 -10.33 -14.55
N GLY A 291 -5.46 -9.96 -14.07
CA GLY A 291 -5.89 -8.57 -14.03
C GLY A 291 -4.99 -7.72 -13.14
N PHE A 292 -4.68 -8.24 -11.94
CA PHE A 292 -3.79 -7.56 -10.99
C PHE A 292 -2.39 -7.31 -11.56
N LEU A 293 -1.72 -8.34 -12.06
CA LEU A 293 -0.36 -8.22 -12.61
C LEU A 293 -0.32 -7.27 -13.82
N LYS A 294 -1.34 -7.31 -14.69
CA LYS A 294 -1.47 -6.35 -15.80
C LYS A 294 -1.61 -4.92 -15.31
N THR A 295 -2.46 -4.66 -14.32
CA THR A 295 -2.62 -3.33 -13.71
C THR A 295 -1.37 -2.85 -12.99
N MET A 296 -0.57 -3.79 -12.48
CA MET A 296 0.73 -3.49 -11.91
C MET A 296 1.84 -3.30 -12.96
N SER A 297 1.50 -3.29 -14.25
CA SER A 297 2.45 -3.13 -15.37
C SER A 297 3.48 -4.27 -15.47
N ILE A 298 3.10 -5.48 -15.07
CA ILE A 298 3.92 -6.68 -15.29
C ILE A 298 3.64 -7.20 -16.70
N THR A 299 4.68 -7.24 -17.54
CA THR A 299 4.61 -7.60 -18.95
C THR A 299 4.75 -9.12 -19.13
N ASN A 300 5.67 -9.72 -18.39
CA ASN A 300 5.99 -11.15 -18.48
C ASN A 300 5.17 -11.96 -17.48
N MET A 301 3.99 -12.39 -17.92
CA MET A 301 3.06 -13.15 -17.11
C MET A 301 3.57 -14.58 -16.86
N PRO A 302 3.70 -15.03 -15.59
CA PRO A 302 4.16 -16.38 -15.32
C PRO A 302 3.11 -17.41 -15.77
N PRO A 303 3.52 -18.58 -16.28
CA PRO A 303 2.62 -19.70 -16.49
C PRO A 303 1.89 -20.09 -15.19
N LYS A 304 0.67 -20.63 -15.32
CA LYS A 304 -0.15 -21.05 -14.17
C LYS A 304 0.60 -22.02 -13.24
N SER A 305 1.40 -22.92 -13.80
CA SER A 305 2.19 -23.91 -13.07
C SER A 305 3.28 -23.26 -12.21
N VAL A 306 4.04 -22.35 -12.81
CA VAL A 306 5.09 -21.58 -12.13
C VAL A 306 4.48 -20.75 -11.02
N PHE A 307 3.35 -20.09 -11.27
CA PHE A 307 2.75 -19.22 -10.28
C PHE A 307 2.03 -19.99 -9.17
N THR A 308 1.40 -21.11 -9.48
CA THR A 308 0.86 -22.05 -8.47
C THR A 308 1.97 -22.53 -7.54
N LYS A 309 3.11 -22.96 -8.12
CA LYS A 309 4.30 -23.38 -7.35
C LYS A 309 4.82 -22.26 -6.47
N PHE A 310 4.87 -21.02 -6.98
CA PHE A 310 5.25 -19.84 -6.20
C PHE A 310 4.30 -19.66 -5.00
N LEU A 311 2.98 -19.57 -5.22
CA LEU A 311 2.01 -19.36 -4.13
C LEU A 311 2.05 -20.46 -3.07
N ARG A 312 2.30 -21.72 -3.48
CA ARG A 312 2.49 -22.84 -2.55
C ARG A 312 3.74 -22.67 -1.70
N ARG A 313 4.87 -22.36 -2.34
CA ARG A 313 6.14 -22.11 -1.64
C ARG A 313 6.04 -20.90 -0.69
N THR A 314 5.27 -19.88 -1.06
CA THR A 314 5.09 -18.69 -0.21
C THR A 314 4.48 -19.03 1.15
N ILE A 315 3.71 -20.12 1.28
CA ILE A 315 3.20 -20.60 2.57
C ILE A 315 4.37 -20.95 3.51
N THR A 316 5.32 -21.76 3.04
CA THR A 316 6.49 -22.15 3.84
C THR A 316 7.43 -20.98 4.05
N ASP A 317 7.65 -20.16 3.02
CA ASP A 317 8.53 -18.98 3.11
C ASP A 317 7.97 -17.98 4.14
N SER A 318 6.65 -17.85 4.27
CA SER A 318 6.01 -16.98 5.28
C SER A 318 6.29 -17.45 6.70
N VAL A 319 6.32 -18.78 6.91
CA VAL A 319 6.67 -19.37 8.22
C VAL A 319 8.15 -19.13 8.53
N VAL A 320 9.04 -19.38 7.56
CA VAL A 320 10.48 -19.15 7.70
C VAL A 320 10.79 -17.67 7.98
N ALA A 321 10.07 -16.75 7.33
CA ALA A 321 10.21 -15.31 7.54
C ALA A 321 9.61 -14.82 8.87
N GLY A 322 8.93 -15.69 9.63
CA GLY A 322 8.29 -15.33 10.90
C GLY A 322 7.01 -14.50 10.75
N TYR A 323 6.40 -14.45 9.55
CA TYR A 323 5.09 -13.81 9.38
C TYR A 323 3.94 -14.73 9.81
N SER A 324 4.14 -16.04 9.73
CA SER A 324 3.15 -17.06 10.09
C SER A 324 3.78 -18.15 10.94
N ARG A 325 2.95 -18.91 11.64
CA ARG A 325 3.29 -20.26 12.13
C ARG A 325 2.43 -21.30 11.41
N MET A 326 2.81 -22.58 11.51
CA MET A 326 2.05 -23.70 10.96
C MET A 326 1.46 -24.56 12.09
N PRO A 327 0.28 -24.20 12.64
CA PRO A 327 -0.30 -24.90 13.78
C PRO A 327 -1.01 -26.21 13.39
N LEU A 328 -1.14 -26.50 12.10
CA LEU A 328 -1.85 -27.66 11.56
C LEU A 328 -0.91 -28.53 10.72
N THR A 329 -1.08 -29.84 10.83
CA THR A 329 -0.37 -30.82 9.99
C THR A 329 -0.94 -30.83 8.56
N GLN A 330 -0.16 -31.31 7.58
CA GLN A 330 -0.64 -31.45 6.19
C GLN A 330 -1.85 -32.39 6.08
N SER A 331 -1.96 -33.43 6.92
CA SER A 331 -3.14 -34.32 6.97
C SER A 331 -4.40 -33.58 7.42
N GLN A 332 -4.29 -32.74 8.46
CA GLN A 332 -5.39 -31.90 8.91
C GLN A 332 -5.80 -30.89 7.84
N LEU A 333 -4.83 -30.22 7.22
CA LEU A 333 -5.05 -29.24 6.15
C LEU A 333 -5.66 -29.88 4.90
N TYR A 334 -5.27 -31.10 4.55
CA TYR A 334 -5.87 -31.88 3.47
C TYR A 334 -7.36 -32.12 3.72
N LEU A 335 -7.77 -32.48 4.94
CA LEU A 335 -9.20 -32.66 5.26
C LEU A 335 -10.00 -31.37 5.08
N ILE A 336 -9.46 -30.24 5.58
CA ILE A 336 -10.09 -28.93 5.41
C ILE A 336 -10.20 -28.62 3.92
N ARG A 337 -9.14 -28.83 3.14
CA ARG A 337 -9.12 -28.57 1.71
C ARG A 337 -10.05 -29.47 0.92
N ARG A 338 -10.08 -30.78 1.19
CA ARG A 338 -10.96 -31.74 0.52
C ARG A 338 -12.44 -31.40 0.68
N ARG A 339 -12.83 -30.76 1.80
CA ARG A 339 -14.20 -30.29 1.99
C ARG A 339 -14.57 -29.11 1.09
N LYS A 340 -13.60 -28.27 0.72
CA LYS A 340 -13.78 -27.12 -0.18
C LYS A 340 -13.56 -27.47 -1.66
N GLU A 341 -12.64 -28.40 -1.92
CA GLU A 341 -12.25 -28.90 -3.23
C GLU A 341 -12.23 -30.43 -3.20
N ARG A 342 -13.37 -31.05 -3.53
CA ARG A 342 -13.61 -32.51 -3.37
C ARG A 342 -12.54 -33.40 -4.00
N TYR A 343 -11.98 -32.96 -5.12
CA TYR A 343 -11.04 -33.73 -5.95
C TYR A 343 -9.58 -33.27 -5.82
N VAL A 344 -9.25 -32.53 -4.74
CA VAL A 344 -7.87 -32.13 -4.50
C VAL A 344 -6.97 -33.35 -4.33
N GLN A 345 -5.82 -33.34 -5.01
CA GLN A 345 -4.87 -34.44 -4.94
C GLN A 345 -4.27 -34.55 -3.53
N ARG A 346 -4.17 -35.77 -3.04
CA ARG A 346 -3.51 -36.10 -1.77
C ARG A 346 -2.00 -36.17 -1.99
N ALA A 347 -1.22 -35.47 -1.16
CA ALA A 347 0.23 -35.59 -1.12
C ALA A 347 0.65 -36.90 -0.44
N ASP A 348 1.84 -37.40 -0.76
CA ASP A 348 2.31 -38.72 -0.29
C ASP A 348 2.53 -38.77 1.23
N ASP A 349 2.84 -37.63 1.84
CA ASP A 349 3.04 -37.45 3.28
C ASP A 349 1.74 -37.33 4.08
N VAL A 350 0.57 -37.33 3.42
CA VAL A 350 -0.73 -37.24 4.07
C VAL A 350 -1.23 -38.63 4.50
N SER A 351 -1.19 -38.89 5.80
CA SER A 351 -1.73 -40.09 6.44
C SER A 351 -3.11 -39.87 7.05
N PHE A 352 -4.00 -40.86 6.90
CA PHE A 352 -5.30 -40.92 7.56
C PHE A 352 -5.22 -41.77 8.83
N THR A 353 -5.29 -41.12 10.00
CA THR A 353 -5.42 -41.81 11.29
C THR A 353 -6.89 -41.86 11.72
N SER A 354 -7.24 -42.80 12.61
CA SER A 354 -8.59 -42.91 13.21
C SER A 354 -9.05 -41.60 13.86
N ASP A 355 -8.11 -40.82 14.37
CA ASP A 355 -8.39 -39.63 15.18
C ASP A 355 -8.59 -38.37 14.35
N LEU A 356 -8.23 -38.41 13.06
CA LEU A 356 -8.23 -37.24 12.18
C LEU A 356 -9.66 -36.76 11.86
N GLN A 357 -10.60 -37.69 11.68
CA GLN A 357 -12.00 -37.36 11.39
C GLN A 357 -12.74 -36.80 12.62
N PRO A 358 -12.64 -37.41 13.83
CA PRO A 358 -13.14 -36.79 15.07
C PRO A 358 -12.55 -35.41 15.34
N TRP A 359 -11.22 -35.25 15.17
CA TRP A 359 -10.56 -33.95 15.30
C TRP A 359 -11.16 -32.91 14.36
N PHE A 360 -11.38 -33.27 13.10
CA PHE A 360 -11.91 -32.35 12.09
C PHE A 360 -13.32 -31.87 12.43
N GLU A 361 -14.19 -32.77 12.90
CA GLU A 361 -15.54 -32.38 13.33
C GLU A 361 -15.51 -31.49 14.57
N TYR A 362 -14.62 -31.75 15.53
CA TYR A 362 -14.42 -30.89 16.69
C TYR A 362 -13.92 -29.49 16.31
N ALA A 363 -12.85 -29.41 15.50
CA ALA A 363 -12.24 -28.15 15.09
C ALA A 363 -13.21 -27.28 14.26
N ARG A 364 -14.11 -27.89 13.48
CA ARG A 364 -15.15 -27.18 12.73
C ARG A 364 -16.11 -26.40 13.65
N VAL A 365 -16.35 -26.89 14.87
CA VAL A 365 -17.24 -26.23 15.85
C VAL A 365 -16.47 -25.17 16.65
N ARG A 366 -15.23 -25.46 17.03
CA ARG A 366 -14.42 -24.58 17.90
C ARG A 366 -13.63 -23.50 17.16
N GLY A 367 -13.46 -23.64 15.85
CA GLY A 367 -12.60 -22.80 15.04
C GLY A 367 -11.18 -23.37 14.90
N TRP A 368 -10.43 -22.77 13.99
CA TRP A 368 -9.07 -23.17 13.67
C TRP A 368 -8.06 -22.48 14.60
N PRO A 369 -6.93 -23.13 14.93
CA PRO A 369 -5.86 -22.48 15.67
C PRO A 369 -5.28 -21.31 14.87
N SER A 370 -4.77 -20.30 15.59
CA SER A 370 -4.24 -19.09 14.95
C SER A 370 -2.91 -19.35 14.23
N PHE A 371 -2.78 -18.80 13.02
CA PHE A 371 -1.56 -18.80 12.21
C PHE A 371 -0.64 -17.61 12.54
N PHE A 372 -1.04 -16.68 13.41
CA PHE A 372 -0.13 -15.65 13.91
C PHE A 372 0.94 -16.28 14.82
N PRO A 373 2.21 -15.85 14.71
CA PRO A 373 3.22 -16.11 15.74
C PRO A 373 2.75 -15.57 17.11
N GLU A 374 3.20 -16.23 18.19
CA GLU A 374 2.92 -15.82 19.57
C GLU A 374 3.71 -14.57 19.99
#